data_AF-A0A2R4NSI2-F1
#
_entry.id   AF-A0A2R4NSI2-F1
#
_cell.length_a   1.000
_cell.length_b   1.000
_cell.length_c   1.000
_cell.angle_alpha   90.00
_cell.angle_beta   90.00
_cell.angle_gamma   90.00
#
_symmetry.space_group_name_H-M   'P 1'
#
loop_
_entity.id
_entity.type
_entity.pdbx_description
1 polymer ?
#
loop_
_entity_poly.entity_id
_entity_poly.type
_entity_poly.pdbx_seq_one_letter_code
_entity_poly.pdbx_strand_id
1 'polypeptide(L)'
;MRKEWLWIGIAGVLLSACTSQPPAPQQQVQQTYNGPVEEIGGAEPRYEPFNPNFNQDYKVNGQSYSIVKDPQNFTQTGLAAWYGEEANGNTTATGEIFDPNALTAAHPTLPIPSYVRVTNISNGRQIVVRVNDRGPYTPGRVIDLSKAAADRLNISNNTKVKIDFINVAPDGSLSGPGMVGTTIAKQSYALPSRPDLGSSGMGTPIQQDAPAVSAPVRPIDNSHLSGADATQPVAPQSSGFLRASTPVPAGVLEGSEPAAVSPPVVTNPGPVTSSVPSTSAAASGSYVVQVGALSDAQRAQTWQQSLSQRFGVPGKVTTNGSVHRVQLGPFSSRQQATELQQRLSNEAQQQSFVVAAP
;
A
#
# COMPACT_ATOMS: atom_id res chain seq x y z
N MET A 1 -69.99 -62.77 38.73
CA MET A 1 -70.09 -61.92 37.52
C MET A 1 -70.00 -60.48 38.02
N ARG A 2 -68.81 -59.88 37.99
CA ARG A 2 -68.18 -59.15 36.87
C ARG A 2 -68.74 -57.73 36.72
N LYS A 3 -67.87 -56.77 37.04
CA LYS A 3 -67.63 -55.48 36.34
C LYS A 3 -68.73 -54.41 36.40
N GLU A 4 -68.83 -53.76 37.55
CA GLU A 4 -69.42 -52.43 37.68
C GLU A 4 -68.51 -51.68 38.66
N TRP A 5 -67.36 -51.13 38.24
CA TRP A 5 -66.55 -50.15 39.00
C TRP A 5 -65.28 -49.73 38.23
N LEU A 6 -65.38 -49.53 36.91
CA LEU A 6 -64.26 -49.10 36.08
C LEU A 6 -64.74 -48.16 34.97
N TRP A 7 -65.45 -47.08 35.34
CA TRP A 7 -65.75 -45.99 34.40
C TRP A 7 -65.63 -44.57 34.99
N ILE A 8 -65.11 -44.43 36.21
CA ILE A 8 -64.76 -43.11 36.78
C ILE A 8 -63.28 -43.14 37.14
N GLY A 9 -62.44 -43.19 36.12
CA GLY A 9 -60.98 -43.19 36.26
C GLY A 9 -60.24 -42.83 34.97
N ILE A 10 -60.94 -42.29 33.96
CA ILE A 10 -60.36 -41.83 32.69
C ILE A 10 -60.94 -40.44 32.37
N ALA A 11 -60.84 -39.53 33.34
CA ALA A 11 -61.14 -38.11 33.16
C ALA A 11 -60.23 -37.24 34.05
N GLY A 12 -58.99 -37.68 34.25
CA GLY A 12 -58.00 -37.04 35.11
C GLY A 12 -56.59 -37.06 34.53
N VAL A 13 -56.45 -37.16 33.20
CA VAL A 13 -55.19 -36.92 32.49
C VAL A 13 -55.37 -35.67 31.64
N LEU A 14 -55.64 -34.56 32.32
CA LEU A 14 -55.65 -33.23 31.71
C LEU A 14 -54.27 -32.60 31.92
N LEU A 15 -53.51 -32.60 30.83
CA LEU A 15 -52.52 -31.58 30.47
C LEU A 15 -51.43 -31.24 31.51
N SER A 16 -50.47 -32.15 31.71
CA SER A 16 -49.08 -31.71 31.88
C SER A 16 -48.51 -31.41 30.50
N ALA A 17 -48.95 -30.28 29.92
CA ALA A 17 -48.26 -29.68 28.80
C ALA A 17 -46.90 -29.19 29.33
N CYS A 18 -45.85 -29.94 29.03
CA CYS A 18 -44.49 -29.44 29.10
C CYS A 18 -44.39 -28.24 28.17
N THR A 19 -44.63 -27.05 28.69
CA THR A 19 -44.20 -25.80 28.07
C THR A 19 -42.68 -25.78 28.12
N SER A 20 -42.05 -26.45 27.16
CA SER A 20 -40.67 -26.18 26.80
C SER A 20 -40.66 -24.77 26.23
N GLN A 21 -40.44 -23.80 27.11
CA GLN A 21 -40.13 -22.44 26.72
C GLN A 21 -38.99 -22.54 25.70
N PRO A 22 -39.16 -22.12 24.44
CA PRO A 22 -38.02 -22.00 23.55
C PRO A 22 -36.99 -21.13 24.29
N PRO A 23 -35.70 -21.51 24.30
CA PRO A 23 -34.68 -20.65 24.88
C PRO A 23 -34.90 -19.27 24.28
N ALA A 24 -35.04 -18.26 25.15
CA ALA A 24 -35.11 -16.87 24.72
C ALA A 24 -33.97 -16.67 23.71
N PRO A 25 -34.19 -15.96 22.59
CA PRO A 25 -33.10 -15.63 21.67
C PRO A 25 -32.00 -15.04 22.54
N GLN A 26 -30.89 -15.78 22.66
CA GLN A 26 -29.71 -15.28 23.34
C GLN A 26 -29.34 -14.05 22.53
N GLN A 27 -29.67 -12.87 23.05
CA GLN A 27 -29.09 -11.63 22.57
C GLN A 27 -27.60 -11.88 22.65
N GLN A 28 -26.98 -12.08 21.48
CA GLN A 28 -25.54 -12.22 21.39
C GLN A 28 -24.99 -10.95 22.04
N VAL A 29 -24.42 -11.11 23.22
CA VAL A 29 -23.79 -10.03 23.95
C VAL A 29 -22.69 -9.54 23.01
N GLN A 30 -22.93 -8.41 22.34
CA GLN A 30 -21.92 -7.79 21.51
C GLN A 30 -20.76 -7.49 22.46
N GLN A 31 -19.69 -8.28 22.35
CA GLN A 31 -18.51 -8.10 23.16
C GLN A 31 -18.04 -6.65 22.94
N THR A 32 -18.06 -5.84 23.98
CA THR A 32 -17.57 -4.47 23.91
C THR A 32 -16.07 -4.54 23.64
N TYR A 33 -15.70 -4.38 22.37
CA TYR A 33 -14.31 -4.35 21.95
C TYR A 33 -13.72 -2.99 22.32
N ASN A 34 -12.83 -2.99 23.30
CA ASN A 34 -12.17 -1.78 23.81
C ASN A 34 -10.77 -1.57 23.19
N GLY A 35 -10.44 -2.28 22.10
CA GLY A 35 -9.15 -2.14 21.40
C GLY A 35 -9.17 -1.06 20.32
N PRO A 36 -8.03 -0.80 19.66
CA PRO A 36 -7.96 0.13 18.54
C PRO A 36 -8.80 -0.36 17.36
N VAL A 37 -9.63 0.52 16.81
CA VAL A 37 -10.43 0.21 15.61
C VAL A 37 -9.52 0.25 14.38
N GLU A 38 -9.45 -0.83 13.63
CA GLU A 38 -8.75 -0.88 12.35
C GLU A 38 -9.68 -0.48 11.20
N GLU A 39 -9.27 0.49 10.39
CA GLU A 39 -10.04 0.93 9.23
C GLU A 39 -9.55 0.22 7.96
N ILE A 40 -10.46 -0.48 7.29
CA ILE A 40 -10.15 -1.23 6.07
C ILE A 40 -10.85 -0.56 4.89
N GLY A 41 -10.07 -0.15 3.89
CA GLY A 41 -10.61 0.36 2.64
C GLY A 41 -11.17 -0.75 1.75
N GLY A 42 -11.94 -0.38 0.73
CA GLY A 42 -12.46 -1.35 -0.23
C GLY A 42 -13.76 -0.94 -0.89
N ALA A 43 -14.44 -1.94 -1.45
CA ALA A 43 -15.84 -1.84 -1.81
C ALA A 43 -16.67 -1.59 -0.54
N GLU A 44 -17.63 -0.68 -0.60
CA GLU A 44 -18.58 -0.43 0.49
C GLU A 44 -19.63 -1.55 0.51
N PRO A 45 -19.71 -2.37 1.57
CA PRO A 45 -20.70 -3.42 1.64
C PRO A 45 -22.10 -2.86 1.77
N ARG A 46 -23.00 -3.38 0.95
CA ARG A 46 -24.43 -3.08 0.98
C ARG A 46 -25.20 -4.40 0.98
N TYR A 47 -26.37 -4.39 1.61
CA TYR A 47 -27.24 -5.55 1.59
C TYR A 47 -27.72 -5.80 0.16
N GLU A 48 -27.43 -6.98 -0.37
CA GLU A 48 -27.87 -7.45 -1.67
C GLU A 48 -28.46 -8.86 -1.51
N PRO A 49 -29.75 -9.07 -1.84
CA PRO A 49 -30.36 -10.38 -1.70
C PRO A 49 -29.73 -11.38 -2.68
N PHE A 50 -29.50 -12.61 -2.23
CA PHE A 50 -28.98 -13.67 -3.10
C PHE A 50 -30.01 -14.04 -4.15
N ASN A 51 -29.58 -14.06 -5.42
CA ASN A 51 -30.40 -14.58 -6.51
C ASN A 51 -30.20 -16.10 -6.63
N PRO A 52 -31.25 -16.94 -6.53
CA PRO A 52 -31.14 -18.39 -6.65
C PRO A 52 -30.54 -18.85 -7.99
N ASN A 53 -30.70 -18.08 -9.06
CA ASN A 53 -30.22 -18.46 -10.39
C ASN A 53 -28.69 -18.53 -10.46
N PHE A 54 -27.99 -17.65 -9.75
CA PHE A 54 -26.53 -17.60 -9.75
C PHE A 54 -25.91 -18.49 -8.68
N ASN A 55 -26.70 -19.02 -7.73
CA ASN A 55 -26.24 -19.70 -6.51
C ASN A 55 -26.58 -21.20 -6.48
N GLN A 56 -26.68 -21.80 -7.66
CA GLN A 56 -26.78 -23.25 -7.83
C GLN A 56 -25.39 -23.90 -7.92
N ASP A 57 -25.33 -25.14 -7.47
CA ASP A 57 -24.15 -25.98 -7.65
C ASP A 57 -23.94 -26.25 -9.15
N TYR A 58 -22.69 -26.25 -9.59
CA TYR A 58 -22.36 -26.27 -11.02
C TYR A 58 -21.12 -27.11 -11.31
N LYS A 59 -20.86 -27.36 -12.59
CA LYS A 59 -19.69 -28.10 -13.06
C LYS A 59 -18.92 -27.32 -14.11
N VAL A 60 -17.60 -27.31 -13.99
CA VAL A 60 -16.67 -26.74 -14.97
C VAL A 60 -15.55 -27.73 -15.21
N ASN A 61 -15.25 -28.04 -16.47
CA ASN A 61 -14.17 -28.97 -16.86
C ASN A 61 -14.24 -30.34 -16.14
N GLY A 62 -15.45 -30.84 -15.87
CA GLY A 62 -15.69 -32.09 -15.14
C GLY A 62 -15.54 -32.00 -13.61
N GLN A 63 -15.04 -30.89 -13.06
CA GLN A 63 -15.00 -30.64 -11.62
C GLN A 63 -16.33 -30.05 -11.15
N SER A 64 -16.84 -30.55 -10.02
CA SER A 64 -18.09 -30.07 -9.41
C SER A 64 -17.81 -29.08 -8.29
N TYR A 65 -18.55 -27.98 -8.27
CA TYR A 65 -18.45 -26.92 -7.27
C TYR A 65 -19.80 -26.78 -6.55
N SER A 66 -19.77 -26.95 -5.22
CA SER A 66 -20.94 -26.78 -4.37
C SER A 66 -20.92 -25.40 -3.72
N ILE A 67 -22.02 -24.66 -3.85
CA ILE A 67 -22.13 -23.30 -3.32
C ILE A 67 -22.33 -23.36 -1.81
N VAL A 68 -21.51 -22.60 -1.07
CA VAL A 68 -21.62 -22.46 0.38
C VAL A 68 -22.97 -21.84 0.74
N LYS A 69 -23.81 -22.61 1.46
CA LYS A 69 -25.17 -22.17 1.83
C LYS A 69 -25.21 -21.31 3.09
N ASP A 70 -24.29 -21.53 4.02
CA ASP A 70 -24.14 -20.73 5.25
C ASP A 70 -22.72 -20.12 5.32
N PRO A 71 -22.49 -18.97 4.69
CA PRO A 71 -21.17 -18.36 4.61
C PRO A 71 -20.83 -17.51 5.84
N GLN A 72 -21.68 -17.40 6.86
CA GLN A 72 -21.54 -16.41 7.94
C GLN A 72 -20.20 -16.50 8.69
N ASN A 73 -19.64 -17.70 8.80
CA ASN A 73 -18.34 -17.95 9.45
C ASN A 73 -17.26 -18.39 8.45
N PHE A 74 -17.48 -18.16 7.16
CA PHE A 74 -16.57 -18.61 6.12
C PHE A 74 -15.23 -17.87 6.20
N THR A 75 -14.17 -18.65 6.32
CA THR A 75 -12.78 -18.22 6.17
C THR A 75 -12.05 -19.21 5.27
N GLN A 76 -11.24 -18.72 4.35
CA GLN A 76 -10.40 -19.57 3.51
C GLN A 76 -9.02 -18.96 3.32
N THR A 77 -7.99 -19.80 3.29
CA THR A 77 -6.65 -19.40 2.88
C THR A 77 -6.28 -20.13 1.60
N GLY A 78 -5.68 -19.43 0.65
CA GLY A 78 -5.24 -20.01 -0.61
C GLY A 78 -4.48 -19.02 -1.46
N LEU A 79 -4.31 -19.33 -2.73
CA LEU A 79 -3.63 -18.46 -3.69
C LEU A 79 -4.63 -17.49 -4.32
N ALA A 80 -4.25 -16.23 -4.42
CA ALA A 80 -4.94 -15.24 -5.23
C ALA A 80 -4.24 -15.08 -6.58
N ALA A 81 -5.04 -14.79 -7.60
CA ALA A 81 -4.56 -14.15 -8.83
C ALA A 81 -5.43 -12.93 -9.11
N TRP A 82 -5.19 -12.29 -10.24
CA TRP A 82 -6.02 -11.19 -10.71
C TRP A 82 -6.32 -11.38 -12.20
N TYR A 83 -7.47 -10.84 -12.63
CA TYR A 83 -7.90 -10.93 -14.02
C TYR A 83 -6.97 -10.18 -14.96
N GLY A 84 -6.54 -10.81 -16.05
CA GLY A 84 -5.84 -10.11 -17.12
C GLY A 84 -6.70 -9.06 -17.82
N GLU A 85 -6.08 -8.14 -18.55
CA GLU A 85 -6.77 -7.07 -19.28
C GLU A 85 -7.77 -7.60 -20.31
N GLU A 86 -7.58 -8.82 -20.80
CA GLU A 86 -8.48 -9.55 -21.70
C GLU A 86 -9.86 -9.85 -21.10
N ALA A 87 -10.01 -9.76 -19.77
CA ALA A 87 -11.30 -9.93 -19.11
C ALA A 87 -12.20 -8.69 -19.24
N ASN A 88 -11.63 -7.52 -19.58
CA ASN A 88 -12.34 -6.25 -19.62
C ASN A 88 -13.53 -6.31 -20.60
N GLY A 89 -14.72 -5.99 -20.11
CA GLY A 89 -15.95 -6.02 -20.93
C GLY A 89 -16.66 -7.39 -20.97
N ASN A 90 -16.08 -8.45 -20.40
CA ASN A 90 -16.75 -9.75 -20.31
C ASN A 90 -17.90 -9.71 -19.29
N THR A 91 -18.90 -10.55 -19.51
CA THR A 91 -20.03 -10.70 -18.59
C THR A 91 -19.65 -11.61 -17.43
N THR A 92 -19.86 -11.15 -16.19
CA THR A 92 -19.65 -11.93 -14.97
C THR A 92 -20.80 -12.92 -14.75
N ALA A 93 -20.64 -13.85 -13.80
CA ALA A 93 -21.69 -14.80 -13.42
C ALA A 93 -22.96 -14.14 -12.85
N THR A 94 -22.90 -12.89 -12.37
CA THR A 94 -24.09 -12.10 -12.00
C THR A 94 -24.77 -11.40 -13.18
N GLY A 95 -24.18 -11.45 -14.37
CA GLY A 95 -24.66 -10.77 -15.58
C GLY A 95 -24.14 -9.34 -15.75
N GLU A 96 -23.28 -8.87 -14.84
CA GLU A 96 -22.68 -7.54 -14.89
C GLU A 96 -21.50 -7.51 -15.88
N ILE A 97 -21.19 -6.34 -16.44
CA ILE A 97 -19.96 -6.18 -17.23
C ILE A 97 -18.78 -6.03 -16.27
N PHE A 98 -17.74 -6.83 -16.48
CA PHE A 98 -16.53 -6.75 -15.70
C PHE A 98 -15.79 -5.43 -15.96
N ASP A 99 -15.52 -4.71 -14.88
CA ASP A 99 -14.69 -3.50 -14.85
C ASP A 99 -13.41 -3.78 -14.04
N PRO A 100 -12.21 -3.73 -14.67
CA PRO A 100 -10.95 -3.94 -13.99
C PRO A 100 -10.63 -2.86 -12.93
N ASN A 101 -11.29 -1.71 -12.97
CA ASN A 101 -11.10 -0.61 -12.02
C ASN A 101 -12.04 -0.69 -10.81
N ALA A 102 -13.08 -1.53 -10.87
CA ALA A 102 -13.95 -1.79 -9.73
C ALA A 102 -13.25 -2.64 -8.67
N LEU A 103 -13.75 -2.64 -7.43
CA LEU A 103 -13.23 -3.46 -6.34
C LEU A 103 -14.00 -4.77 -6.23
N THR A 104 -13.88 -5.59 -7.27
CA THR A 104 -14.59 -6.85 -7.43
C THR A 104 -13.66 -8.06 -7.45
N ALA A 105 -14.24 -9.25 -7.31
CA ALA A 105 -13.55 -10.54 -7.36
C ALA A 105 -14.44 -11.69 -7.85
N ALA A 106 -13.80 -12.79 -8.29
CA ALA A 106 -14.43 -14.10 -8.45
C ALA A 106 -14.06 -15.04 -7.31
N HIS A 107 -15.03 -15.86 -6.92
CA HIS A 107 -14.82 -16.99 -6.02
C HIS A 107 -15.58 -18.23 -6.52
N PRO A 108 -15.03 -19.45 -6.42
CA PRO A 108 -15.66 -20.63 -7.03
C PRO A 108 -16.95 -21.06 -6.32
N THR A 109 -17.03 -20.88 -4.99
CA THR A 109 -18.11 -21.47 -4.17
C THR A 109 -18.83 -20.51 -3.24
N LEU A 110 -18.40 -19.24 -3.15
CA LEU A 110 -19.09 -18.28 -2.28
C LEU A 110 -20.39 -17.87 -2.97
N PRO A 111 -21.48 -17.64 -2.23
CA PRO A 111 -22.68 -17.09 -2.85
C PRO A 111 -22.38 -15.71 -3.46
N ILE A 112 -23.00 -15.42 -4.59
CA ILE A 112 -22.89 -14.12 -5.27
C ILE A 112 -24.25 -13.42 -5.37
N PRO A 113 -24.29 -12.09 -5.20
CA PRO A 113 -23.19 -11.25 -4.76
C PRO A 113 -22.82 -11.50 -3.28
N SER A 114 -21.57 -11.30 -2.91
CA SER A 114 -21.15 -11.26 -1.49
C SER A 114 -20.00 -10.29 -1.28
N TYR A 115 -19.67 -10.01 -0.02
CA TYR A 115 -18.53 -9.19 0.34
C TYR A 115 -17.53 -10.01 1.13
N VAL A 116 -16.25 -9.82 0.84
CA VAL A 116 -15.16 -10.48 1.58
C VAL A 116 -14.07 -9.48 1.89
N ARG A 117 -13.44 -9.66 3.04
CA ARG A 117 -12.15 -9.07 3.35
C ARG A 117 -11.07 -10.01 2.84
N VAL A 118 -10.17 -9.48 2.02
CA VAL A 118 -9.01 -10.21 1.52
C VAL A 118 -7.76 -9.63 2.17
N THR A 119 -7.03 -10.45 2.88
CA THR A 119 -5.77 -10.09 3.54
C THR A 119 -4.62 -10.76 2.82
N ASN A 120 -3.68 -9.97 2.33
CA ASN A 120 -2.41 -10.49 1.83
C ASN A 120 -1.52 -10.86 3.03
N ILE A 121 -1.24 -12.15 3.17
CA ILE A 121 -0.58 -12.70 4.36
C ILE A 121 0.90 -12.24 4.44
N SER A 122 1.54 -11.94 3.31
CA SER A 122 2.97 -11.57 3.32
C SER A 122 3.22 -10.12 3.73
N ASN A 123 2.27 -9.21 3.50
CA ASN A 123 2.46 -7.78 3.77
C ASN A 123 1.42 -7.19 4.74
N GLY A 124 0.44 -7.99 5.18
CA GLY A 124 -0.62 -7.57 6.11
C GLY A 124 -1.65 -6.61 5.51
N ARG A 125 -1.52 -6.23 4.23
CA ARG A 125 -2.48 -5.36 3.57
C ARG A 125 -3.81 -6.09 3.43
N GLN A 126 -4.89 -5.34 3.57
CA GLN A 126 -6.24 -5.87 3.49
C GLN A 126 -7.15 -4.94 2.73
N ILE A 127 -8.12 -5.52 2.03
CA ILE A 127 -9.10 -4.80 1.25
C ILE A 127 -10.43 -5.54 1.26
N VAL A 128 -11.54 -4.79 1.27
CA VAL A 128 -12.87 -5.34 1.06
C VAL A 128 -13.20 -5.34 -0.43
N VAL A 129 -13.71 -6.45 -0.95
CA VAL A 129 -14.13 -6.59 -2.34
C VAL A 129 -15.52 -7.22 -2.43
N ARG A 130 -16.25 -6.87 -3.50
CA ARG A 130 -17.52 -7.53 -3.86
C ARG A 130 -17.25 -8.73 -4.74
N VAL A 131 -17.65 -9.91 -4.31
CA VAL A 131 -17.63 -11.12 -5.13
C VAL A 131 -18.88 -11.12 -6.01
N ASN A 132 -18.69 -11.01 -7.32
CA ASN A 132 -19.80 -10.97 -8.30
C ASN A 132 -19.61 -11.96 -9.46
N ASP A 133 -18.57 -12.79 -9.39
CA ASP A 133 -18.21 -13.72 -10.46
C ASP A 133 -17.74 -15.08 -9.92
N ARG A 134 -17.55 -16.05 -10.83
CA ARG A 134 -17.16 -17.45 -10.54
C ARG A 134 -15.74 -17.74 -11.01
N GLY A 135 -15.11 -18.74 -10.38
CA GLY A 135 -13.69 -19.06 -10.54
C GLY A 135 -12.86 -18.49 -9.39
N PRO A 136 -11.52 -18.61 -9.40
CA PRO A 136 -10.69 -19.31 -10.37
C PRO A 136 -10.94 -20.82 -10.40
N TYR A 137 -10.66 -21.44 -11.55
CA TYR A 137 -10.70 -22.89 -11.73
C TYR A 137 -9.30 -23.54 -11.75
N THR A 138 -8.26 -22.74 -11.48
CA THR A 138 -6.90 -23.26 -11.35
C THR A 138 -6.71 -23.88 -9.95
N PRO A 139 -6.21 -25.11 -9.83
CA PRO A 139 -5.98 -25.75 -8.54
C PRO A 139 -5.16 -24.88 -7.58
N GLY A 140 -5.62 -24.80 -6.33
CA GLY A 140 -4.96 -24.02 -5.27
C GLY A 140 -5.26 -22.52 -5.28
N ARG A 141 -5.79 -21.97 -6.38
CA ARG A 141 -6.30 -20.60 -6.40
C ARG A 141 -7.72 -20.58 -5.84
N VAL A 142 -7.98 -19.58 -5.00
CA VAL A 142 -9.25 -19.44 -4.27
C VAL A 142 -9.98 -18.17 -4.64
N ILE A 143 -9.29 -17.16 -5.17
CA ILE A 143 -9.88 -15.87 -5.53
C ILE A 143 -9.13 -15.24 -6.70
N ASP A 144 -9.88 -14.68 -7.63
CA ASP A 144 -9.36 -13.83 -8.71
C ASP A 144 -9.85 -12.41 -8.46
N LEU A 145 -8.92 -11.48 -8.23
CA LEU A 145 -9.22 -10.08 -7.96
C LEU A 145 -9.27 -9.26 -9.25
N SER A 146 -10.07 -8.20 -9.25
CA SER A 146 -9.92 -7.10 -10.21
C SER A 146 -8.53 -6.47 -10.13
N LYS A 147 -8.09 -5.81 -11.22
CA LYS A 147 -6.80 -5.11 -11.26
C LYS A 147 -6.69 -4.06 -10.16
N ALA A 148 -7.72 -3.23 -9.96
CA ALA A 148 -7.71 -2.21 -8.91
C ALA A 148 -7.60 -2.80 -7.49
N ALA A 149 -8.27 -3.93 -7.22
CA ALA A 149 -8.14 -4.59 -5.92
C ALA A 149 -6.74 -5.21 -5.74
N ALA A 150 -6.19 -5.82 -6.80
CA ALA A 150 -4.87 -6.43 -6.77
C ALA A 150 -3.75 -5.39 -6.53
N ASP A 151 -3.82 -4.24 -7.21
CA ASP A 151 -2.90 -3.12 -7.06
C ASP A 151 -2.93 -2.57 -5.62
N ARG A 152 -4.13 -2.35 -5.08
CA ARG A 152 -4.33 -1.86 -3.70
C ARG A 152 -3.93 -2.88 -2.64
N LEU A 153 -4.02 -4.18 -2.93
CA LEU A 153 -3.58 -5.25 -2.03
C LEU A 153 -2.09 -5.59 -2.20
N ASN A 154 -1.46 -5.07 -3.27
CA ASN A 154 -0.09 -5.39 -3.71
C ASN A 154 0.13 -6.90 -3.77
N ILE A 155 -0.65 -7.58 -4.62
CA ILE A 155 -0.49 -9.00 -4.91
C ILE A 155 0.09 -9.21 -6.30
N SER A 156 0.86 -10.27 -6.47
CA SER A 156 1.13 -10.90 -7.76
C SER A 156 0.26 -12.12 -7.97
N ASN A 157 0.31 -12.72 -9.16
CA ASN A 157 -0.26 -14.05 -9.37
C ASN A 157 0.34 -15.05 -8.39
N ASN A 158 -0.53 -15.88 -7.80
CA ASN A 158 -0.21 -16.86 -6.76
C ASN A 158 0.22 -16.27 -5.41
N THR A 159 -0.23 -15.06 -5.06
CA THR A 159 0.02 -14.53 -3.71
C THR A 159 -0.86 -15.26 -2.70
N LYS A 160 -0.29 -15.64 -1.55
CA LYS A 160 -1.07 -16.29 -0.49
C LYS A 160 -1.93 -15.26 0.24
N VAL A 161 -3.25 -15.47 0.23
CA VAL A 161 -4.22 -14.59 0.88
C VAL A 161 -5.13 -15.35 1.83
N LYS A 162 -5.68 -14.62 2.80
CA LYS A 162 -6.81 -15.05 3.63
C LYS A 162 -8.06 -14.30 3.18
N ILE A 163 -9.17 -15.01 3.08
CA ILE A 163 -10.50 -14.51 2.73
C ILE A 163 -11.37 -14.68 3.96
N ASP A 164 -11.95 -13.60 4.46
CA ASP A 164 -12.94 -13.60 5.53
C ASP A 164 -14.27 -13.08 4.95
N PHE A 165 -15.35 -13.83 5.11
CA PHE A 165 -16.68 -13.40 4.66
C PHE A 165 -17.22 -12.24 5.49
N ILE A 166 -17.88 -11.28 4.84
CA ILE A 166 -18.55 -10.17 5.49
C ILE A 166 -20.06 -10.35 5.26
N ASN A 167 -20.76 -10.65 6.34
CA ASN A 167 -22.22 -10.66 6.34
C ASN A 167 -22.72 -9.22 6.44
N VAL A 168 -23.55 -8.81 5.48
CA VAL A 168 -24.25 -7.53 5.50
C VAL A 168 -25.70 -7.82 5.80
N ALA A 169 -26.22 -7.32 6.91
CA ALA A 169 -27.63 -7.48 7.25
C ALA A 169 -28.50 -6.41 6.55
N PRO A 170 -29.83 -6.62 6.43
CA PRO A 170 -30.74 -5.64 5.79
C PRO A 170 -30.73 -4.25 6.42
N ASP A 171 -30.38 -4.14 7.71
CA ASP A 171 -30.24 -2.88 8.44
C ASP A 171 -28.88 -2.19 8.19
N GLY A 172 -28.02 -2.79 7.36
CA GLY A 172 -26.67 -2.31 7.06
C GLY A 172 -25.61 -2.69 8.09
N SER A 173 -25.98 -3.43 9.16
CA SER A 173 -25.00 -3.92 10.12
C SER A 173 -24.07 -4.97 9.48
N LEU A 174 -22.81 -4.93 9.88
CA LEU A 174 -21.77 -5.81 9.35
C LEU A 174 -21.32 -6.80 10.42
N SER A 175 -21.18 -8.07 10.04
CA SER A 175 -20.68 -9.14 10.91
C SER A 175 -19.86 -10.15 10.12
N GLY A 176 -19.22 -11.10 10.81
CA GLY A 176 -18.41 -12.15 10.21
C GLY A 176 -16.98 -12.18 10.77
N PRO A 177 -16.14 -13.11 10.26
CA PRO A 177 -14.80 -13.32 10.77
C PRO A 177 -13.93 -12.04 10.76
N GLY A 178 -13.51 -11.66 11.96
CA GLY A 178 -12.61 -10.52 12.21
C GLY A 178 -13.18 -9.14 11.88
N MET A 179 -14.51 -8.99 11.85
CA MET A 179 -15.16 -7.67 11.85
C MET A 179 -15.17 -7.01 13.24
N VAL A 180 -14.90 -7.76 14.32
CA VAL A 180 -14.78 -7.22 15.67
C VAL A 180 -13.58 -6.25 15.73
N GLY A 181 -13.83 -5.01 16.11
CA GLY A 181 -12.79 -3.97 16.15
C GLY A 181 -12.35 -3.47 14.76
N THR A 182 -13.13 -3.75 13.72
CA THR A 182 -12.84 -3.28 12.36
C THR A 182 -13.96 -2.37 11.89
N THR A 183 -13.60 -1.26 11.25
CA THR A 183 -14.53 -0.42 10.48
C THR A 183 -14.16 -0.46 9.01
N ILE A 184 -15.16 -0.40 8.13
CA ILE A 184 -14.90 -0.30 6.69
C ILE A 184 -14.97 1.18 6.31
N ALA A 185 -13.88 1.67 5.73
CA ALA A 185 -13.78 3.04 5.27
C ALA A 185 -14.84 3.29 4.19
N LYS A 186 -15.81 4.16 4.48
CA LYS A 186 -16.69 4.67 3.42
C LYS A 186 -15.82 5.52 2.50
N GLN A 187 -15.81 5.23 1.20
CA GLN A 187 -15.11 6.03 0.20
C GLN A 187 -15.84 7.39 0.06
N SER A 188 -15.77 8.26 1.07
CA SER A 188 -16.28 9.62 0.97
C SER A 188 -15.29 10.43 0.13
N TYR A 189 -15.46 10.40 -1.19
CA TYR A 189 -14.85 11.39 -2.10
C TYR A 189 -15.39 12.81 -1.87
N ALA A 190 -16.38 12.97 -0.98
CA ALA A 190 -16.82 14.28 -0.54
C ALA A 190 -15.67 14.96 0.20
N LEU A 191 -15.04 15.92 -0.49
CA LEU A 191 -14.28 16.97 0.18
C LEU A 191 -15.18 17.50 1.32
N PRO A 192 -14.66 17.70 2.54
CA PRO A 192 -15.43 18.35 3.59
C PRO A 192 -15.99 19.66 3.03
N SER A 193 -17.22 20.00 3.39
CA SER A 193 -17.81 21.30 3.05
C SER A 193 -16.77 22.39 3.30
N ARG A 194 -16.59 23.30 2.33
CA ARG A 194 -15.67 24.42 2.48
C ARG A 194 -15.95 25.07 3.84
N PRO A 195 -14.95 25.30 4.70
CA PRO A 195 -15.17 26.00 5.96
C PRO A 195 -15.92 27.30 5.68
N ASP A 196 -17.08 27.47 6.32
CA ASP A 196 -17.83 28.73 6.26
C ASP A 196 -17.01 29.77 7.01
N LEU A 197 -16.17 30.50 6.27
CA LEU A 197 -15.60 31.76 6.69
C LEU A 197 -16.75 32.77 6.69
N GLY A 198 -17.58 32.70 7.74
CA GLY A 198 -18.77 33.51 7.89
C GLY A 198 -18.45 34.99 7.71
N SER A 199 -19.11 35.59 6.72
CA SER A 199 -19.21 37.03 6.53
C SER A 199 -20.13 37.61 7.61
N SER A 200 -19.64 37.66 8.85
CA SER A 200 -20.27 38.41 9.93
C SER A 200 -19.23 39.32 10.57
N GLY A 201 -19.12 40.52 9.99
CA GLY A 201 -18.98 41.76 10.77
C GLY A 201 -17.61 42.10 11.37
N MET A 202 -16.59 42.29 10.54
CA MET A 202 -15.71 43.49 10.53
C MET A 202 -14.49 43.23 9.64
N GLY A 203 -14.29 44.08 8.64
CA GLY A 203 -13.03 44.15 7.88
C GLY A 203 -13.19 43.86 6.39
N THR A 204 -13.68 44.83 5.64
CA THR A 204 -13.38 44.95 4.21
C THR A 204 -11.87 45.06 4.00
N PRO A 205 -11.21 44.28 3.13
CA PRO A 205 -10.03 44.80 2.46
C PRO A 205 -10.53 45.88 1.50
N ILE A 206 -10.18 47.12 1.81
CA ILE A 206 -10.32 48.25 0.89
C ILE A 206 -9.56 47.89 -0.39
N GLN A 207 -10.27 47.79 -1.51
CA GLN A 207 -9.68 48.03 -2.83
C GLN A 207 -9.32 49.52 -2.82
N GLN A 208 -8.05 49.84 -2.64
CA GLN A 208 -7.58 51.21 -2.74
C GLN A 208 -7.56 51.58 -4.21
N ASP A 209 -8.31 52.63 -4.56
CA ASP A 209 -8.30 53.26 -5.88
C ASP A 209 -6.88 53.46 -6.40
N ALA A 210 -6.69 53.13 -7.67
CA ALA A 210 -5.51 53.54 -8.41
C ALA A 210 -5.51 55.07 -8.59
N PRO A 211 -4.39 55.79 -8.36
CA PRO A 211 -4.17 57.04 -9.05
C PRO A 211 -3.82 56.72 -10.50
N ALA A 212 -4.62 57.23 -11.43
CA ALA A 212 -4.28 57.28 -12.84
C ALA A 212 -3.01 58.12 -13.05
N VAL A 213 -1.92 57.49 -13.48
CA VAL A 213 -0.82 58.17 -14.17
C VAL A 213 -0.37 57.32 -15.36
N SER A 214 -0.59 57.88 -16.53
CA SER A 214 -0.18 57.36 -17.83
C SER A 214 1.35 57.33 -17.92
N ALA A 215 1.94 56.17 -18.20
CA ALA A 215 3.27 56.09 -18.80
C ALA A 215 3.39 54.83 -19.68
N PRO A 216 3.95 54.93 -20.89
CA PRO A 216 3.97 53.84 -21.86
C PRO A 216 4.97 52.76 -21.46
N VAL A 217 4.51 51.50 -21.53
CA VAL A 217 5.33 50.29 -21.45
C VAL A 217 6.39 50.34 -22.56
N ARG A 218 7.67 50.26 -22.17
CA ARG A 218 8.77 50.05 -23.13
C ARG A 218 9.10 48.55 -23.22
N PRO A 219 9.33 48.00 -24.42
CA PRO A 219 9.82 46.64 -24.58
C PRO A 219 11.20 46.47 -23.94
N ILE A 220 11.45 45.29 -23.38
CA ILE A 220 12.75 44.92 -22.81
C ILE A 220 13.68 44.55 -23.97
N ASP A 221 14.80 45.26 -24.10
CA ASP A 221 15.81 45.07 -25.14
C ASP A 221 16.89 44.08 -24.65
N ASN A 222 17.12 42.99 -25.41
CA ASN A 222 18.09 41.94 -25.07
C ASN A 222 19.49 42.20 -25.67
N SER A 223 19.84 43.46 -25.94
CA SER A 223 21.04 43.84 -26.68
C SER A 223 22.37 43.76 -25.92
N HIS A 224 22.43 43.15 -24.73
CA HIS A 224 23.65 43.07 -23.93
C HIS A 224 24.05 41.66 -23.47
N LEU A 225 23.73 40.64 -24.27
CA LEU A 225 24.43 39.36 -24.17
C LEU A 225 25.69 39.42 -25.05
N SER A 226 26.82 39.76 -24.43
CA SER A 226 28.17 39.48 -24.95
C SER A 226 29.05 39.11 -23.76
N GLY A 227 29.57 37.89 -23.79
CA GLY A 227 30.28 37.29 -22.67
C GLY A 227 31.68 37.81 -22.45
N ALA A 228 32.11 37.78 -21.19
CA ALA A 228 33.48 37.50 -20.79
C ALA A 228 33.53 37.22 -19.27
N ASP A 229 34.56 36.49 -18.92
CA ASP A 229 34.94 35.80 -17.70
C ASP A 229 35.11 36.65 -16.41
N ALA A 230 35.23 35.91 -15.29
CA ALA A 230 35.94 36.23 -14.03
C ALA A 230 35.18 36.78 -12.78
N THR A 231 34.98 35.84 -11.84
CA THR A 231 35.23 35.90 -10.36
C THR A 231 34.40 36.80 -9.44
N GLN A 232 33.47 36.18 -8.68
CA GLN A 232 33.38 36.08 -7.20
C GLN A 232 31.91 36.05 -6.69
N PRO A 233 31.57 35.27 -5.63
CA PRO A 233 30.22 35.23 -5.06
C PRO A 233 30.02 36.29 -3.96
N VAL A 234 28.93 37.07 -4.07
CA VAL A 234 28.46 37.99 -3.02
C VAL A 234 27.35 37.31 -2.21
N ALA A 235 27.56 37.20 -0.89
CA ALA A 235 26.59 36.71 0.07
C ALA A 235 25.53 37.78 0.43
N PRO A 236 24.24 37.43 0.62
CA PRO A 236 23.27 38.35 1.20
C PRO A 236 23.37 38.35 2.74
N GLN A 237 23.54 39.55 3.31
CA GLN A 237 23.59 39.78 4.75
C GLN A 237 22.19 39.75 5.39
N SER A 238 22.16 39.21 6.61
CA SER A 238 21.00 39.06 7.49
C SER A 238 20.84 40.24 8.46
N SER A 239 19.59 40.55 8.79
CA SER A 239 19.13 41.35 9.93
C SER A 239 17.60 41.15 10.00
N GLY A 240 16.90 40.71 11.04
CA GLY A 240 17.17 40.36 12.44
C GLY A 240 15.83 40.34 13.19
N PHE A 241 15.79 39.74 14.40
CA PHE A 241 14.71 39.70 15.43
C PHE A 241 13.65 38.59 15.24
N LEU A 242 13.56 37.54 16.08
CA LEU A 242 13.68 37.46 17.54
C LEU A 242 14.41 36.19 18.06
N ARG A 243 15.22 36.41 19.11
CA ARG A 243 15.97 35.51 20.04
C ARG A 243 15.12 34.37 20.64
N ALA A 244 15.64 33.30 21.27
CA ALA A 244 16.96 32.67 21.42
C ALA A 244 16.79 31.34 22.20
N SER A 245 17.70 30.41 21.92
CA SER A 245 18.37 29.37 22.72
C SER A 245 17.86 28.96 24.12
N THR A 246 17.66 27.64 24.32
CA THR A 246 18.13 26.92 25.52
C THR A 246 18.35 25.43 25.19
N PRO A 247 19.57 24.89 25.34
CA PRO A 247 19.82 23.46 25.47
C PRO A 247 20.41 23.10 26.84
N VAL A 248 19.95 22.00 27.45
CA VAL A 248 20.67 21.24 28.50
C VAL A 248 19.97 19.90 28.75
N PRO A 249 20.62 18.86 29.33
CA PRO A 249 22.04 18.49 29.35
C PRO A 249 22.29 17.02 28.93
N ALA A 250 23.52 16.69 28.52
CA ALA A 250 24.06 15.33 28.61
C ALA A 250 25.00 15.25 29.81
N GLY A 251 24.74 14.31 30.73
CA GLY A 251 25.60 14.03 31.88
C GLY A 251 26.73 13.06 31.52
N VAL A 252 27.96 13.48 31.85
CA VAL A 252 29.13 12.79 32.46
C VAL A 252 28.99 11.28 32.75
N LEU A 253 30.04 10.45 32.52
CA LEU A 253 31.20 10.30 33.43
C LEU A 253 32.56 10.02 32.75
N GLU A 254 33.59 10.57 33.41
CA GLU A 254 35.04 10.43 33.34
C GLU A 254 35.66 9.01 33.30
N GLY A 255 36.92 8.95 32.84
CA GLY A 255 37.85 7.84 33.09
C GLY A 255 39.28 8.02 32.54
N SER A 256 40.03 8.98 33.09
CA SER A 256 41.48 8.93 33.44
C SER A 256 42.63 8.89 32.38
N GLU A 257 43.35 10.02 32.39
CA GLU A 257 44.71 10.45 31.94
C GLU A 257 45.91 9.58 32.43
N PRO A 258 47.26 9.79 32.18
CA PRO A 258 48.03 10.84 31.45
C PRO A 258 49.11 10.42 30.40
N ALA A 259 49.61 11.48 29.74
CA ALA A 259 50.70 11.62 28.79
C ALA A 259 52.13 11.32 29.27
N ALA A 260 53.06 11.08 28.33
CA ALA A 260 54.47 11.48 28.45
C ALA A 260 55.26 11.52 27.10
N VAL A 261 55.78 12.71 26.76
CA VAL A 261 57.07 13.10 26.13
C VAL A 261 57.45 12.77 24.65
N SER A 262 57.80 13.84 23.92
CA SER A 262 58.56 14.01 22.64
C SER A 262 60.07 13.58 22.76
N PRO A 263 61.02 13.75 21.78
CA PRO A 263 61.04 14.57 20.54
C PRO A 263 61.85 13.94 19.32
N PRO A 264 62.58 14.67 18.42
CA PRO A 264 62.46 14.56 16.94
C PRO A 264 63.74 14.01 16.23
N VAL A 265 63.79 13.97 14.88
CA VAL A 265 64.94 14.36 13.99
C VAL A 265 64.95 13.69 12.58
N VAL A 266 64.82 14.55 11.54
CA VAL A 266 65.62 14.75 10.30
C VAL A 266 66.01 13.56 9.38
N THR A 267 65.66 13.64 8.07
CA THR A 267 66.55 13.81 6.87
C THR A 267 65.88 13.41 5.53
N ASN A 268 65.91 14.32 4.55
CA ASN A 268 65.64 14.16 3.09
C ASN A 268 66.97 13.65 2.40
N PRO A 269 67.12 13.25 1.09
CA PRO A 269 66.42 13.78 -0.11
C PRO A 269 66.21 12.87 -1.38
N GLY A 270 65.12 13.14 -2.13
CA GLY A 270 65.00 13.15 -3.61
C GLY A 270 65.19 11.86 -4.45
N PRO A 271 65.10 11.93 -5.80
CA PRO A 271 64.09 12.60 -6.65
C PRO A 271 63.59 11.68 -7.80
N VAL A 272 62.39 11.90 -8.36
CA VAL A 272 62.01 11.66 -9.78
C VAL A 272 60.59 12.24 -10.00
N THR A 273 60.44 13.34 -10.74
CA THR A 273 60.01 13.41 -12.17
C THR A 273 58.71 12.65 -12.46
N SER A 274 57.71 13.12 -13.21
CA SER A 274 57.38 14.35 -13.92
C SER A 274 55.94 14.18 -14.41
N SER A 275 55.24 15.28 -14.65
CA SER A 275 54.23 15.49 -15.70
C SER A 275 52.98 14.58 -15.79
N VAL A 276 51.84 15.17 -15.41
CA VAL A 276 50.49 14.99 -16.02
C VAL A 276 50.51 15.27 -17.55
N PRO A 277 49.48 14.94 -18.38
CA PRO A 277 48.09 14.56 -18.03
C PRO A 277 47.44 13.43 -18.90
N SER A 278 46.26 13.00 -18.42
CA SER A 278 45.06 12.54 -19.16
C SER A 278 44.64 11.09 -18.96
N THR A 279 43.32 10.97 -18.72
CA THR A 279 42.43 9.82 -18.97
C THR A 279 42.47 8.61 -18.03
N SER A 280 41.30 8.40 -17.41
CA SER A 280 40.77 7.11 -16.93
C SER A 280 41.43 6.50 -15.70
N ALA A 281 40.97 6.87 -14.50
CA ALA A 281 41.18 6.06 -13.30
C ALA A 281 39.84 5.73 -12.68
N ALA A 282 39.44 4.47 -12.83
CA ALA A 282 38.26 3.86 -12.25
C ALA A 282 38.12 4.28 -10.78
N ALA A 283 37.01 4.92 -10.45
CA ALA A 283 36.63 5.14 -9.06
C ALA A 283 36.40 3.76 -8.44
N SER A 284 37.36 3.27 -7.66
CA SER A 284 37.19 2.11 -6.80
C SER A 284 36.24 2.49 -5.66
N GLY A 285 34.96 2.64 -5.98
CA GLY A 285 33.94 2.91 -4.97
C GLY A 285 33.55 1.62 -4.27
N SER A 286 33.63 1.62 -2.94
CA SER A 286 33.29 0.46 -2.10
C SER A 286 31.78 0.20 -1.99
N TYR A 287 30.92 1.01 -2.62
CA TYR A 287 29.47 0.88 -2.55
C TYR A 287 28.82 0.97 -3.93
N VAL A 288 27.80 0.15 -4.17
CA VAL A 288 26.94 0.15 -5.36
C VAL A 288 25.48 0.14 -4.94
N VAL A 289 24.61 0.76 -5.75
CA VAL A 289 23.16 0.77 -5.53
C VAL A 289 22.52 -0.24 -6.48
N GLN A 290 22.04 -1.36 -5.95
CA GLN A 290 21.32 -2.37 -6.72
C GLN A 290 19.87 -1.95 -6.89
N VAL A 291 19.44 -1.75 -8.13
CA VAL A 291 18.10 -1.24 -8.47
C VAL A 291 17.09 -2.34 -8.80
N GLY A 292 17.57 -3.56 -9.08
CA GLY A 292 16.70 -4.71 -9.32
C GLY A 292 17.42 -5.90 -9.94
N ALA A 293 16.68 -6.98 -10.12
CA ALA A 293 17.17 -8.21 -10.73
C ALA A 293 16.13 -8.77 -11.70
N LEU A 294 16.52 -9.05 -12.94
CA LEU A 294 15.64 -9.56 -13.99
C LEU A 294 16.11 -10.91 -14.50
N SER A 295 15.18 -11.71 -15.02
CA SER A 295 15.47 -13.00 -15.66
C SER A 295 15.95 -12.88 -17.11
N ASP A 296 15.94 -11.67 -17.68
CA ASP A 296 16.27 -11.41 -19.08
C ASP A 296 17.48 -10.46 -19.18
N ALA A 297 18.52 -10.90 -19.89
CA ALA A 297 19.77 -10.16 -20.03
C ALA A 297 19.60 -8.86 -20.83
N GLN A 298 18.86 -8.90 -21.94
CA GLN A 298 18.68 -7.74 -22.83
C GLN A 298 17.84 -6.66 -22.15
N ARG A 299 16.79 -7.06 -21.44
CA ARG A 299 15.97 -6.14 -20.65
C ARG A 299 16.77 -5.51 -19.52
N ALA A 300 17.62 -6.28 -18.84
CA ALA A 300 18.48 -5.77 -17.78
C ALA A 300 19.49 -4.73 -18.29
N GLN A 301 20.09 -4.96 -19.46
CA GLN A 301 21.02 -4.02 -20.10
C GLN A 301 20.31 -2.72 -20.52
N THR A 302 19.17 -2.83 -21.19
CA THR A 302 18.37 -1.67 -21.62
C THR A 302 17.93 -0.84 -20.41
N TRP A 303 17.49 -1.52 -19.34
CA TRP A 303 17.06 -0.86 -18.12
C TRP A 303 18.23 -0.16 -17.41
N GLN A 304 19.38 -0.81 -17.30
CA GLN A 304 20.60 -0.19 -16.77
C GLN A 304 20.97 1.09 -17.51
N GLN A 305 20.88 1.06 -18.85
CA GLN A 305 21.27 2.19 -19.69
C GLN A 305 20.32 3.39 -19.52
N SER A 306 19.01 3.12 -19.42
CA SER A 306 18.00 4.14 -19.13
C SER A 306 18.22 4.83 -17.77
N LEU A 307 18.59 4.04 -16.75
CA LEU A 307 18.85 4.56 -15.41
C LEU A 307 20.16 5.34 -15.35
N SER A 308 21.22 4.88 -16.04
CA SER A 308 22.48 5.62 -16.08
C SER A 308 22.34 6.97 -16.77
N GLN A 309 21.54 7.05 -17.84
CA GLN A 309 21.28 8.31 -18.55
C GLN A 309 20.44 9.26 -17.70
N ARG A 310 19.41 8.74 -17.02
CA ARG A 310 18.48 9.55 -16.23
C ARG A 310 19.11 10.11 -14.95
N PHE A 311 19.93 9.32 -14.28
CA PHE A 311 20.54 9.71 -13.00
C PHE A 311 21.99 10.20 -13.13
N GLY A 312 22.58 10.12 -14.32
CA GLY A 312 23.97 10.56 -14.58
C GLY A 312 25.03 9.73 -13.85
N VAL A 313 24.70 8.50 -13.46
CA VAL A 313 25.59 7.60 -12.70
C VAL A 313 25.92 6.38 -13.56
N PRO A 314 27.19 5.94 -13.63
CA PRO A 314 27.55 4.70 -14.33
C PRO A 314 26.77 3.51 -13.77
N GLY A 315 26.33 2.61 -14.65
CA GLY A 315 25.65 1.38 -14.28
C GLY A 315 26.36 0.16 -14.80
N LYS A 316 26.25 -0.95 -14.08
CA LYS A 316 26.73 -2.27 -14.49
C LYS A 316 25.66 -3.33 -14.26
N VAL A 317 25.60 -4.32 -15.14
CA VAL A 317 24.76 -5.50 -14.97
C VAL A 317 25.64 -6.67 -14.57
N THR A 318 25.36 -7.28 -13.43
CA THR A 318 26.06 -8.48 -12.95
C THR A 318 25.16 -9.69 -13.10
N THR A 319 25.59 -10.65 -13.90
CA THR A 319 24.87 -11.91 -14.13
C THR A 319 25.31 -12.95 -13.12
N ASN A 320 24.37 -13.59 -12.44
CA ASN A 320 24.61 -14.72 -11.55
C ASN A 320 23.54 -15.81 -11.81
N GLY A 321 23.90 -16.84 -12.57
CA GLY A 321 22.97 -17.87 -13.03
C GLY A 321 21.91 -17.32 -13.99
N SER A 322 20.63 -17.53 -13.68
CA SER A 322 19.48 -17.04 -14.43
C SER A 322 19.02 -15.63 -14.05
N VAL A 323 19.77 -14.93 -13.19
CA VAL A 323 19.40 -13.62 -12.65
C VAL A 323 20.43 -12.56 -13.03
N HIS A 324 19.95 -11.48 -13.66
CA HIS A 324 20.73 -10.32 -14.08
C HIS A 324 20.44 -9.14 -13.14
N ARG A 325 21.40 -8.80 -12.29
CA ARG A 325 21.29 -7.72 -11.30
C ARG A 325 21.77 -6.42 -11.91
N VAL A 326 20.93 -5.40 -11.88
CA VAL A 326 21.30 -4.05 -12.33
C VAL A 326 21.80 -3.25 -11.13
N GLN A 327 22.99 -2.68 -11.27
CA GLN A 327 23.66 -1.89 -10.23
C GLN A 327 24.08 -0.53 -10.79
N LEU A 328 23.99 0.51 -9.98
CA LEU A 328 24.46 1.87 -10.27
C LEU A 328 25.59 2.24 -9.32
N GLY A 329 26.61 2.92 -9.81
CA GLY A 329 27.85 3.20 -9.12
C GLY A 329 29.06 2.68 -9.90
N PRO A 330 30.28 2.79 -9.36
CA PRO A 330 30.58 2.71 -7.92
C PRO A 330 30.66 4.06 -7.19
N PHE A 331 30.34 4.07 -5.89
CA PHE A 331 30.36 5.22 -4.98
C PHE A 331 31.44 5.05 -3.90
N SER A 332 32.16 6.13 -3.58
CA SER A 332 33.20 6.14 -2.55
C SER A 332 32.64 6.21 -1.12
N SER A 333 31.47 6.84 -0.94
CA SER A 333 30.80 6.97 0.36
C SER A 333 29.43 6.31 0.36
N ARG A 334 29.08 5.68 1.48
CA ARG A 334 27.74 5.15 1.73
C ARG A 334 26.68 6.26 1.67
N GLN A 335 27.01 7.49 2.06
CA GLN A 335 26.07 8.62 2.00
C GLN A 335 25.63 8.93 0.57
N GLN A 336 26.57 8.95 -0.39
CA GLN A 336 26.26 9.19 -1.82
C GLN A 336 25.38 8.07 -2.40
N ALA A 337 25.65 6.82 -2.02
CA ALA A 337 24.83 5.68 -2.44
C ALA A 337 23.39 5.77 -1.86
N THR A 338 23.23 6.20 -0.60
CA THR A 338 21.92 6.41 0.03
C THR A 338 21.15 7.57 -0.60
N GLU A 339 21.81 8.66 -0.96
CA GLU A 339 21.19 9.77 -1.69
C GLU A 339 20.63 9.32 -3.03
N LEU A 340 21.39 8.53 -3.80
CA LEU A 340 20.90 7.96 -5.06
C LEU A 340 19.73 6.99 -4.80
N GLN A 341 19.81 6.15 -3.76
CA GLN A 341 18.74 5.23 -3.38
C GLN A 341 17.42 6.00 -3.12
N GLN A 342 17.49 7.10 -2.37
CA GLN A 342 16.34 7.91 -2.01
C GLN A 342 15.75 8.62 -3.24
N ARG A 343 16.62 9.11 -4.14
CA ARG A 343 16.19 9.68 -5.44
C ARG A 343 15.53 8.64 -6.34
N LEU A 344 16.05 7.42 -6.42
CA LEU A 344 15.44 6.33 -7.19
C LEU A 344 14.04 5.96 -6.66
N SER A 345 13.87 5.96 -5.34
CA SER A 345 12.57 5.74 -4.71
C SER A 345 11.59 6.88 -5.03
N ASN A 346 12.05 8.14 -5.00
CA ASN A 346 11.18 9.30 -5.19
C ASN A 346 10.85 9.58 -6.66
N GLU A 347 11.83 9.48 -7.56
CA GLU A 347 11.69 9.86 -8.97
C GLU A 347 11.26 8.68 -9.87
N ALA A 348 11.63 7.45 -9.52
CA ALA A 348 11.34 6.27 -10.34
C ALA A 348 10.41 5.25 -9.66
N GLN A 349 10.01 5.50 -8.40
CA GLN A 349 9.25 4.55 -7.56
C GLN A 349 9.87 3.15 -7.55
N GLN A 350 11.20 3.08 -7.67
CA GLN A 350 11.95 1.82 -7.70
C GLN A 350 12.57 1.51 -6.35
N GLN A 351 12.38 0.27 -5.88
CA GLN A 351 13.05 -0.24 -4.70
C GLN A 351 14.51 -0.52 -5.02
N SER A 352 15.44 0.14 -4.33
CA SER A 352 16.88 -0.03 -4.53
C SER A 352 17.59 -0.25 -3.19
N PHE A 353 18.72 -0.95 -3.23
CA PHE A 353 19.48 -1.35 -2.05
C PHE A 353 20.95 -0.97 -2.21
N VAL A 354 21.54 -0.35 -1.18
CA VAL A 354 22.98 -0.08 -1.13
C VAL A 354 23.71 -1.34 -0.70
N VAL A 355 24.66 -1.81 -1.52
CA VAL A 355 25.47 -3.00 -1.29
C VAL A 355 26.96 -2.61 -1.34
N ALA A 356 27.81 -3.28 -0.58
CA ALA A 356 29.25 -3.14 -0.76
C ALA A 356 29.65 -3.64 -2.16
N ALA A 357 30.48 -2.89 -2.86
CA ALA A 357 31.02 -3.30 -4.15
C ALA A 357 31.87 -4.57 -3.95
N PRO A 358 31.63 -5.64 -4.75
CA PRO A 358 32.39 -6.88 -4.67
C PRO A 358 33.84 -6.72 -5.11
#